data_AF-A0A848RVL5-F1
#
_entry.id   AF-A0A848RVL5-F1
#
_cell.length_a   1.000
_cell.length_b   1.000
_cell.length_c   1.000
_cell.angle_alpha   90.00
_cell.angle_beta   90.00
_cell.angle_gamma   90.00
#
_symmetry.space_group_name_H-M   'P 1'
#
loop_
_entity.id
_entity.type
_entity.pdbx_description
1 polymer ?
#
loop_
_entity_poly.entity_id
_entity_poly.type
_entity_poly.pdbx_seq_one_letter_code
_entity_poly.pdbx_strand_id
1 'polypeptide(L)'
;MDNPLNGVLPDFSVFGVEFDALWKKVLGGIWAICIVITIIFLAIALAGMAGSSEGGGNALAYKSARTRAVWAGITLGCLAALAVIVGAILAIAG
;
A
#
# COMPACT_ATOMS: atom_id res chain seq x y z
N MET A 1 -16.23 -31.33 10.90
CA MET A 1 -14.89 -31.81 10.52
C MET A 1 -13.95 -30.71 10.94
N ASP A 2 -13.13 -30.94 11.97
CA ASP A 2 -12.24 -29.90 12.49
C ASP A 2 -11.17 -29.55 11.46
N ASN A 3 -10.90 -28.26 11.28
CA ASN A 3 -9.85 -27.79 10.39
C ASN A 3 -8.50 -28.26 10.94
N PRO A 4 -7.73 -29.11 10.23
CA PRO A 4 -6.45 -29.63 10.72
C PRO A 4 -5.36 -28.55 10.86
N LEU A 5 -5.62 -27.35 10.33
CA LEU A 5 -4.72 -26.19 10.39
C LEU A 5 -5.13 -25.17 11.46
N ASN A 6 -6.14 -25.49 12.29
CA ASN A 6 -6.59 -24.57 13.34
C ASN A 6 -5.48 -24.36 14.39
N GLY A 7 -5.07 -23.10 14.60
CA GLY A 7 -3.99 -22.73 15.51
C GLY A 7 -2.56 -22.92 14.96
N VAL A 8 -2.40 -23.31 13.68
CA VAL A 8 -1.08 -23.39 13.04
C VAL A 8 -0.80 -22.05 12.34
N LEU A 9 0.16 -21.31 12.86
CA LEU A 9 0.65 -20.09 12.23
C LEU A 9 1.65 -20.41 11.11
N PRO A 10 1.73 -19.60 10.04
CA PRO A 10 2.78 -19.72 9.04
C PRO A 10 4.15 -19.43 9.68
N ASP A 11 4.96 -20.46 9.89
CA ASP A 11 6.32 -20.34 10.39
C ASP A 11 7.35 -20.70 9.30
N PHE A 12 8.07 -19.69 8.82
CA PHE A 12 9.13 -19.86 7.82
C PHE A 12 10.50 -20.16 8.45
N SER A 13 10.58 -20.27 9.77
CA SER A 13 11.80 -20.68 10.49
C SER A 13 12.28 -22.08 10.07
N VAL A 14 11.38 -22.92 9.55
CA VAL A 14 11.69 -24.25 8.99
C VAL A 14 12.70 -24.22 7.84
N PHE A 15 12.83 -23.07 7.16
CA PHE A 15 13.79 -22.86 6.09
C PHE A 15 15.10 -22.21 6.58
N GLY A 16 15.23 -21.96 7.89
CA GLY A 16 16.39 -21.35 8.53
C GLY A 16 16.20 -19.87 8.87
N VAL A 17 16.89 -19.42 9.93
CA VAL A 17 16.80 -18.04 10.47
C VAL A 17 17.24 -16.98 9.45
N GLU A 18 18.25 -17.28 8.65
CA GLU A 18 18.75 -16.37 7.62
C GLU A 18 17.71 -16.13 6.51
N PHE A 19 17.02 -17.20 6.07
CA PHE A 19 15.96 -17.09 5.08
C PHE A 19 14.79 -16.27 5.62
N ASP A 20 14.38 -16.55 6.86
CA ASP A 20 13.29 -15.82 7.51
C ASP A 20 13.55 -14.31 7.58
N ALA A 21 14.79 -13.92 7.92
CA ALA A 21 15.18 -12.52 7.92
C ALA A 21 15.25 -11.89 6.52
N LEU A 22 15.70 -12.65 5.51
CA LEU A 22 15.89 -12.16 4.15
C LEU A 22 14.56 -11.84 3.47
N TRP A 23 13.58 -12.76 3.48
CA TRP A 23 12.31 -12.52 2.79
C TRP A 23 11.55 -11.35 3.40
N LYS A 24 11.58 -11.21 4.74
CA LYS A 24 10.98 -10.07 5.47
C LYS A 24 11.59 -8.75 5.04
N LYS A 25 12.93 -8.68 4.93
CA LYS A 25 13.64 -7.49 4.45
C LYS A 25 13.28 -7.13 3.01
N VAL A 26 13.24 -8.12 2.12
CA VAL A 26 12.90 -7.90 0.71
C VAL A 26 11.47 -7.38 0.58
N LEU A 27 10.50 -8.01 1.25
CA LEU A 27 9.10 -7.61 1.19
C LEU A 27 8.89 -6.21 1.80
N GLY A 28 9.52 -5.94 2.94
CA GLY A 28 9.49 -4.62 3.58
C GLY A 28 10.11 -3.53 2.70
N GLY A 29 11.20 -3.84 2.00
CA GLY A 29 11.83 -2.93 1.04
C GLY A 29 10.92 -2.62 -0.15
N ILE A 30 10.30 -3.63 -0.76
CA ILE A 30 9.36 -3.46 -1.86
C ILE A 30 8.16 -2.61 -1.43
N TRP A 31 7.62 -2.87 -0.24
CA TRP A 31 6.50 -2.10 0.29
C TRP A 31 6.85 -0.62 0.49
N ALA A 32 8.02 -0.33 1.06
CA ALA A 32 8.49 1.04 1.21
C ALA A 32 8.63 1.76 -0.15
N ILE A 33 9.16 1.08 -1.17
CA ILE A 33 9.26 1.61 -2.53
C ILE A 33 7.87 1.93 -3.11
N CYS A 34 6.90 1.03 -2.95
CA CYS A 34 5.52 1.25 -3.39
C CYS A 34 4.89 2.49 -2.75
N ILE A 35 5.14 2.73 -1.46
CA ILE A 35 4.67 3.94 -0.77
C ILE A 35 5.28 5.19 -1.40
N VAL A 36 6.60 5.21 -1.59
CA VAL A 36 7.32 6.36 -2.18
C VAL A 36 6.77 6.69 -3.58
N ILE A 37 6.62 5.68 -4.44
CA ILE A 37 6.06 5.86 -5.79
C ILE A 37 4.65 6.44 -5.73
N THR A 38 3.81 5.93 -4.82
CA THR A 38 2.43 6.40 -4.67
C THR A 38 2.36 7.86 -4.19
N ILE A 39 3.26 8.26 -3.28
CA ILE A 39 3.38 9.66 -2.83
C ILE A 39 3.75 10.57 -4.01
N ILE A 40 4.70 10.16 -4.84
CA ILE A 40 5.11 10.93 -6.04
C ILE A 40 3.92 11.10 -6.98
N PHE A 41 3.17 10.04 -7.29
CA PHE A 41 1.99 10.14 -8.16
C PHE A 41 0.88 10.99 -7.56
N LEU A 42 0.66 10.90 -6.24
CA LEU A 42 -0.27 11.77 -5.55
C LEU A 42 0.15 13.24 -5.70
N ALA A 43 1.42 13.56 -5.46
CA ALA A 43 1.95 14.93 -5.60
C ALA A 43 1.77 15.47 -7.02
N ILE A 44 2.07 14.66 -8.05
CA ILE A 44 1.87 15.03 -9.46
C ILE A 44 0.38 15.30 -9.76
N ALA A 45 -0.52 14.45 -9.26
CA ALA A 45 -1.95 14.62 -9.47
C ALA A 45 -2.51 15.88 -8.78
N LEU A 46 -2.04 16.17 -7.56
CA LEU A 46 -2.38 17.39 -6.83
C LEU A 46 -1.87 18.66 -7.56
N ALA A 47 -0.61 18.65 -8.00
CA ALA A 47 -0.04 19.76 -8.77
C ALA A 47 -0.81 20.02 -10.07
N GLY A 48 -1.21 18.94 -10.78
CA GLY A 48 -2.03 19.04 -11.99
C GLY A 48 -3.42 19.64 -11.73
N MET A 49 -4.05 19.35 -10.59
CA MET A 49 -5.31 20.00 -10.20
C MET A 49 -5.13 21.49 -9.95
N ALA A 50 -4.08 21.88 -9.20
CA ALA A 50 -3.79 23.27 -8.88
C ALA A 50 -3.56 24.09 -10.17
N GLY A 51 -2.70 23.61 -11.08
CA GLY A 51 -2.42 24.30 -12.34
C GLY A 51 -3.61 24.35 -13.31
N SER A 52 -4.56 23.41 -13.21
CA SER A 52 -5.77 23.41 -14.06
C SER A 52 -6.90 24.29 -13.51
N SER A 53 -6.76 24.79 -12.28
CA SER A 53 -7.81 25.56 -11.58
C SER A 53 -7.71 27.08 -11.76
N GLU A 54 -6.60 27.60 -12.28
CA GLU A 54 -6.40 29.04 -12.50
C GLU A 54 -6.74 29.46 -13.95
N GLY A 55 -7.39 30.62 -14.11
CA GLY A 55 -7.34 31.42 -15.35
C GLY A 55 -8.00 30.87 -16.63
N GLY A 56 -9.10 30.11 -16.53
CA GLY A 56 -9.78 29.54 -17.71
C GLY A 56 -9.33 28.12 -18.08
N GLY A 57 -8.72 27.42 -17.11
CA GLY A 57 -8.22 26.05 -17.26
C GLY A 57 -9.26 25.02 -17.72
N ASN A 58 -8.78 24.04 -18.49
CA ASN A 58 -9.58 22.99 -19.10
C ASN A 58 -10.26 22.11 -18.03
N ALA A 59 -11.59 22.21 -17.91
CA ALA A 59 -12.40 21.46 -16.94
C ALA A 59 -12.22 19.94 -17.04
N LEU A 60 -11.94 19.41 -18.25
CA LEU A 60 -11.65 17.98 -18.44
C LEU A 60 -10.31 17.58 -17.82
N ALA A 61 -9.29 18.44 -17.93
CA ALA A 61 -7.98 18.22 -17.34
C ALA A 61 -8.06 18.21 -15.80
N TYR A 62 -8.81 19.15 -15.22
CA TYR A 62 -9.06 19.18 -13.78
C TYR A 62 -9.79 17.92 -13.28
N LYS A 63 -10.85 17.48 -13.99
CA LYS A 63 -11.59 16.25 -13.64
C LYS A 63 -10.69 15.01 -13.68
N SER A 64 -9.82 14.89 -14.68
CA SER A 64 -8.87 13.79 -14.80
C SER A 64 -7.83 13.80 -13.67
N ALA A 65 -7.24 14.96 -13.37
CA ALA A 65 -6.28 15.12 -12.28
C ALA A 65 -6.91 14.80 -10.92
N ARG A 66 -8.15 15.23 -10.68
CA ARG A 66 -8.90 14.91 -9.46
C ARG A 66 -9.15 13.42 -9.29
N THR A 67 -9.60 12.74 -10.34
CA THR A 67 -9.78 11.28 -10.29
C THR A 67 -8.47 10.57 -9.95
N ARG A 68 -7.35 10.99 -10.56
CA ARG A 68 -6.03 10.43 -10.25
C ARG A 68 -5.61 10.68 -8.81
N ALA A 69 -5.84 11.89 -8.28
CA ALA A 69 -5.51 12.23 -6.91
C ALA A 69 -6.32 11.42 -5.89
N VAL A 70 -7.62 11.23 -6.14
CA VAL A 70 -8.49 10.39 -5.29
C VAL A 70 -7.99 8.95 -5.25
N TRP A 71 -7.72 8.35 -6.42
CA TRP A 71 -7.20 6.98 -6.48
C TRP A 71 -5.81 6.85 -5.86
N ALA A 72 -4.89 7.80 -6.10
CA ALA A 72 -3.58 7.79 -5.48
C ALA A 72 -3.68 7.92 -3.95
N GLY A 73 -4.60 8.74 -3.43
CA GLY A 73 -4.87 8.85 -2.00
C GLY A 73 -5.43 7.56 -1.39
N ILE A 74 -6.39 6.92 -2.05
CA ILE A 74 -6.94 5.62 -1.62
C ILE A 74 -5.83 4.57 -1.61
N THR A 75 -5.04 4.46 -2.68
CA THR A 75 -3.91 3.53 -2.77
C THR A 75 -2.91 3.76 -1.65
N LEU A 76 -2.55 5.02 -1.36
CA LEU A 76 -1.63 5.34 -0.28
C LEU A 76 -2.21 4.94 1.08
N GLY A 77 -3.49 5.21 1.32
CA GLY A 77 -4.20 4.81 2.53
C GLY A 77 -4.21 3.28 2.70
N CYS A 78 -4.51 2.53 1.64
CA CYS A 78 -4.46 1.08 1.65
C CYS A 78 -3.04 0.54 1.91
N LEU A 79 -2.02 1.10 1.26
CA LEU A 79 -0.63 0.70 1.47
C LEU A 79 -0.18 0.97 2.91
N ALA A 80 -0.55 2.11 3.49
CA ALA A 80 -0.24 2.44 4.88
C ALA A 80 -0.99 1.53 5.87
N ALA A 81 -2.25 1.19 5.59
CA ALA A 81 -3.06 0.33 6.44
C ALA A 81 -2.70 -1.16 6.34
N LEU A 82 -1.96 -1.57 5.30
CA LEU A 82 -1.64 -2.98 5.03
C LEU A 82 -0.96 -3.66 6.22
N ALA A 83 -0.01 -2.98 6.88
CA ALA A 83 0.66 -3.51 8.06
C ALA A 83 -0.30 -3.71 9.25
N VAL A 84 -1.26 -2.81 9.43
CA VAL A 84 -2.29 -2.91 10.49
C VAL A 84 -3.24 -4.07 10.21
N ILE A 85 -3.69 -4.22 8.96
CA ILE A 85 -4.58 -5.31 8.55
C ILE A 85 -3.90 -6.66 8.78
N VAL A 86 -2.66 -6.82 8.30
CA VAL A 86 -1.90 -8.07 8.49
C VAL A 86 -1.67 -8.36 9.97
N GLY A 87 -1.26 -7.35 10.76
CA GLY A 87 -1.07 -7.49 12.19
C GLY A 87 -2.35 -7.89 12.93
N ALA A 88 -3.48 -7.27 12.60
CA ALA A 88 -4.77 -7.58 13.21
C ALA A 88 -5.26 -9.00 12.87
N ILE A 89 -5.09 -9.44 11.61
CA ILE A 89 -5.43 -10.81 11.20
C ILE A 89 -4.59 -11.82 11.97
N LEU A 90 -3.27 -11.60 12.06
CA LEU A 90 -2.37 -12.49 12.80
C LEU A 90 -2.67 -12.50 14.31
N ALA A 91 -3.12 -11.39 14.89
CA ALA A 91 -3.50 -11.32 16.30
C ALA A 91 -4.82 -12.06 16.62
N ILE A 92 -5.72 -12.19 15.65
CA ILE A 92 -7.00 -12.92 15.81
C ILE A 92 -6.84 -14.41 15.48
N ALA A 93 -5.99 -14.73 14.49
CA ALA A 93 -5.78 -16.10 14.02
C ALA A 93 -4.65 -16.85 14.75
N GLY A 94 -3.84 -16.15 15.55
CA GLY A 94 -2.72 -16.69 16.31
C GLY A 94 -3.04 -17.07 17.75
#